data_AF-A0A966BEB5-F1
#
_entry.id   AF-A0A966BEB5-F1
#
_cell.length_a   1.000
_cell.length_b   1.000
_cell.length_c   1.000
_cell.angle_alpha   90.00
_cell.angle_beta   90.00
_cell.angle_gamma   90.00
#
_symmetry.space_group_name_H-M   'P 1'
#
loop_
_entity.id
_entity.type
_entity.pdbx_description
1 polymer ?
#
loop_
_entity_poly.entity_id
_entity_poly.type
_entity_poly.pdbx_seq_one_letter_code
_entity_poly.pdbx_strand_id
1 'polypeptide(L)'
;REEGLIRYGADSKTLLTINPRLVYCRGGGFALKGEMANDPCQDTVGMAFAGFMDTASPSETPNYPPGSMSDILTGTNMASAILAGLVKRSLTDAGCVVGTSQTQSLLWMQLQAVGVAANLDQKLERFDANSGSNPLFGVYKTSDGWIAIAALQAHQSPLIAEAVGLIELLKDERFQTFADVLHNRDSFREIFTPHMQTNTTQNWWRWMREVGIWVSPVNQLEDLAMNQSILENEYLVTFDDGFMGPPTPFDVDGYEGSRGSAANYGEHTDEILEELGLTEDERLNLRISGAIW
;
A
#
# COMPACT_ATOMS: atom_id res chain seq x y z
N ARG A 1 -1.72 16.46 -18.32
CA ARG A 1 -2.62 16.18 -19.47
C ARG A 1 -1.80 16.24 -20.75
N GLU A 2 -2.11 15.39 -21.73
CA GLU A 2 -1.30 15.26 -22.95
C GLU A 2 -1.22 16.57 -23.75
N GLU A 3 -2.35 17.26 -23.93
CA GLU A 3 -2.41 18.52 -24.69
C GLU A 3 -1.49 19.60 -24.12
N GLY A 4 -1.40 19.69 -22.79
CA GLY A 4 -0.49 20.62 -22.12
C GLY A 4 0.97 20.24 -22.38
N LEU A 5 1.31 18.96 -22.28
CA LEU A 5 2.66 18.46 -22.54
C LEU A 5 3.07 18.73 -24.00
N ILE A 6 2.18 18.48 -24.97
CA ILE A 6 2.42 18.80 -26.39
C ILE A 6 2.63 20.31 -26.57
N ARG A 7 1.77 21.14 -25.97
CA ARG A 7 1.87 22.61 -26.06
C ARG A 7 3.23 23.12 -25.55
N TYR A 8 3.78 22.51 -24.51
CA TYR A 8 5.08 22.87 -23.93
C TYR A 8 6.26 22.11 -24.56
N GLY A 9 6.04 21.23 -25.54
CA GLY A 9 7.10 20.39 -26.11
C GLY A 9 7.67 19.35 -25.13
N ALA A 10 6.93 19.01 -24.09
CA ALA A 10 7.29 18.07 -23.02
C ALA A 10 6.59 16.70 -23.16
N ASP A 11 5.94 16.45 -24.30
CA ASP A 11 5.37 15.15 -24.61
C ASP A 11 6.45 14.11 -24.93
N SER A 12 6.09 12.84 -24.79
CA SER A 12 7.03 11.73 -24.97
C SER A 12 7.67 11.69 -26.35
N LYS A 13 6.94 12.04 -27.42
CA LYS A 13 7.47 12.00 -28.80
C LYS A 13 8.50 13.09 -29.00
N THR A 14 8.22 14.30 -28.52
CA THR A 14 9.16 15.42 -28.59
C THR A 14 10.44 15.13 -27.80
N LEU A 15 10.30 14.73 -26.53
CA LEU A 15 11.48 14.51 -25.67
C LEU A 15 12.32 13.30 -26.07
N LEU A 16 11.72 12.22 -26.61
CA LEU A 16 12.49 11.09 -27.15
C LEU A 16 13.23 11.43 -28.44
N THR A 17 12.79 12.44 -29.19
CA THR A 17 13.54 12.95 -30.35
C THR A 17 14.79 13.69 -29.89
N ILE A 18 14.70 14.44 -28.78
CA ILE A 18 15.82 15.17 -28.18
C ILE A 18 16.80 14.22 -27.49
N ASN A 19 16.28 13.28 -26.70
CA ASN A 19 17.06 12.28 -25.99
C ASN A 19 16.49 10.87 -26.26
N PRO A 20 17.02 10.14 -27.26
CA PRO A 20 16.57 8.79 -27.58
C PRO A 20 16.79 7.76 -26.47
N ARG A 21 17.56 8.10 -25.42
CA ARG A 21 17.84 7.25 -24.25
C ARG A 21 16.94 7.57 -23.05
N LEU A 22 16.00 8.51 -23.19
CA LEU A 22 15.10 8.90 -22.12
C LEU A 22 14.15 7.76 -21.74
N VAL A 23 14.01 7.49 -20.45
CA VAL A 23 12.88 6.71 -19.91
C VAL A 23 11.81 7.72 -19.50
N TYR A 24 10.76 7.84 -20.30
CA TYR A 24 9.67 8.78 -20.06
C TYR A 24 8.55 8.07 -19.30
N CYS A 25 8.32 8.43 -18.04
CA CYS A 25 7.24 7.85 -17.25
C CYS A 25 5.98 8.73 -17.30
N ARG A 26 4.84 8.13 -17.62
CA ARG A 26 3.53 8.79 -17.64
C ARG A 26 2.62 8.22 -16.56
N GLY A 27 2.17 9.07 -15.64
CA GLY A 27 1.11 8.76 -14.69
C GLY A 27 -0.26 9.16 -15.24
N GLY A 28 -1.24 8.27 -15.11
CA GLY A 28 -2.64 8.53 -15.43
C GLY A 28 -3.54 8.49 -14.20
N GLY A 29 -4.66 9.21 -14.26
CA GLY A 29 -5.76 9.07 -13.30
C GLY A 29 -6.57 7.80 -13.60
N PHE A 30 -7.61 7.97 -14.41
CA PHE A 30 -8.41 6.83 -14.89
C PHE A 30 -7.64 5.97 -15.88
N ALA A 31 -7.02 6.58 -16.89
CA ALA A 31 -6.39 5.86 -17.98
C ALA A 31 -5.16 6.57 -18.54
N LEU A 32 -4.31 5.81 -19.23
CA LEU A 32 -3.22 6.36 -20.03
C LEU A 32 -3.65 6.73 -21.46
N LYS A 33 -4.75 6.16 -21.95
CA LYS A 33 -5.27 6.33 -23.32
C LYS A 33 -6.80 6.22 -23.33
N GLY A 34 -7.42 6.69 -24.42
CA GLY A 34 -8.87 6.69 -24.59
C GLY A 34 -9.54 7.95 -24.05
N GLU A 35 -10.87 7.92 -24.00
CA GLU A 35 -11.72 9.07 -23.68
C GLU A 35 -11.38 9.70 -22.31
N MET A 36 -11.16 8.86 -21.29
CA MET A 36 -10.88 9.31 -19.92
C MET A 36 -9.41 9.65 -19.65
N ALA A 37 -8.54 9.67 -20.66
CA ALA A 37 -7.09 9.87 -20.46
C ALA A 37 -6.73 11.29 -19.99
N ASN A 38 -7.61 12.27 -20.24
CA ASN A 38 -7.44 13.67 -19.84
C ASN A 38 -8.34 14.10 -18.68
N ASP A 39 -9.20 13.22 -18.21
CA ASP A 39 -10.13 13.52 -17.13
C ASP A 39 -9.37 13.72 -15.81
N PRO A 40 -9.78 14.71 -14.99
CA PRO A 40 -9.17 14.95 -13.70
C PRO A 40 -9.50 13.78 -12.76
N CYS A 41 -8.48 13.27 -12.08
CA CYS A 41 -8.61 12.20 -11.11
C CYS A 41 -7.75 12.52 -9.90
N GLN A 42 -8.28 12.24 -8.73
CA GLN A 42 -7.58 12.24 -7.45
C GLN A 42 -7.89 10.93 -6.75
N ASP A 43 -7.18 10.66 -5.66
CA ASP A 43 -7.25 9.42 -4.88
C ASP A 43 -8.69 8.86 -4.72
N THR A 44 -9.60 9.69 -4.17
CA THR A 44 -11.01 9.33 -3.94
C THR A 44 -11.75 8.93 -5.22
N VAL A 45 -11.58 9.72 -6.28
CA VAL A 45 -12.28 9.51 -7.55
C VAL A 45 -11.76 8.25 -8.25
N GLY A 46 -10.44 8.02 -8.20
CA GLY A 46 -9.82 6.81 -8.73
C GLY A 46 -10.27 5.55 -7.99
N MET A 47 -10.35 5.60 -6.66
CA MET A 47 -10.87 4.50 -5.83
C MET A 47 -12.33 4.19 -6.10
N ALA A 48 -13.17 5.21 -6.26
CA ALA A 48 -14.57 5.02 -6.63
C ALA A 48 -14.70 4.31 -7.98
N PHE A 49 -13.97 4.80 -8.99
CA PHE A 49 -14.05 4.25 -10.34
C PHE A 49 -13.50 2.82 -10.44
N ALA A 50 -12.44 2.50 -9.70
CA ALA A 50 -11.86 1.16 -9.68
C ALA A 50 -12.66 0.15 -8.80
N GLY A 51 -13.79 0.55 -8.22
CA GLY A 51 -14.62 -0.30 -7.35
C GLY A 51 -14.03 -0.56 -5.95
N PHE A 52 -12.88 0.04 -5.62
CA PHE A 52 -12.18 -0.26 -4.38
C PHE A 52 -12.98 0.19 -3.15
N MET A 53 -13.62 1.36 -3.22
CA MET A 53 -14.50 1.87 -2.15
C MET A 53 -15.61 0.87 -1.83
N ASP A 54 -16.19 0.21 -2.82
CA ASP A 54 -17.25 -0.77 -2.59
C ASP A 54 -16.70 -2.02 -1.88
N THR A 55 -15.61 -2.59 -2.40
CA THR A 55 -15.02 -3.83 -1.87
C THR A 55 -14.44 -3.70 -0.46
N ALA A 56 -13.92 -2.51 -0.11
CA ALA A 56 -13.32 -2.23 1.19
C ALA A 56 -14.35 -1.79 2.25
N SER A 57 -15.63 -1.70 1.88
CA SER A 57 -16.66 -1.20 2.79
C SER A 57 -17.23 -2.28 3.71
N PRO A 58 -17.32 -2.00 5.02
CA PRO A 58 -17.94 -2.93 5.97
C PRO A 58 -19.48 -2.90 5.94
N SER A 59 -20.09 -2.06 5.07
CA SER A 59 -21.54 -1.86 5.00
C SER A 59 -21.97 -1.60 3.56
N GLU A 60 -23.30 -1.50 3.34
CA GLU A 60 -23.87 -1.13 2.04
C GLU A 60 -23.52 0.26 1.55
N THR A 61 -23.15 1.16 2.46
CA THR A 61 -22.67 2.49 2.11
C THR A 61 -21.17 2.42 1.78
N PRO A 62 -20.75 2.80 0.55
CA PRO A 62 -19.34 2.87 0.22
C PRO A 62 -18.59 3.81 1.15
N ASN A 63 -17.48 3.33 1.68
CA ASN A 63 -16.54 4.05 2.53
C ASN A 63 -15.35 4.48 1.68
N TYR A 64 -14.75 5.61 2.04
CA TYR A 64 -13.46 6.03 1.52
C TYR A 64 -12.38 5.64 2.52
N PRO A 65 -11.57 4.61 2.23
CA PRO A 65 -10.46 4.26 3.09
C PRO A 65 -9.44 5.41 3.19
N PRO A 66 -8.92 5.73 4.39
CA PRO A 66 -7.93 6.81 4.55
C PRO A 66 -6.56 6.43 3.97
N GLY A 67 -5.69 7.44 3.81
CA GLY A 67 -4.25 7.22 3.59
C GLY A 67 -3.74 7.34 2.16
N SER A 68 -4.46 8.02 1.25
CA SER A 68 -3.99 8.29 -0.13
C SER A 68 -3.47 7.04 -0.86
N MET A 69 -4.12 5.89 -0.63
CA MET A 69 -3.58 4.59 -1.05
C MET A 69 -3.48 4.47 -2.56
N SER A 70 -4.40 5.08 -3.32
CA SER A 70 -4.36 5.06 -4.78
C SER A 70 -3.16 5.86 -5.28
N ASP A 71 -2.92 7.04 -4.70
CA ASP A 71 -1.76 7.88 -5.01
C ASP A 71 -0.44 7.15 -4.71
N ILE A 72 -0.30 6.59 -3.50
CA ILE A 72 0.92 5.88 -3.07
C ILE A 72 1.17 4.66 -3.96
N LEU A 73 0.16 3.80 -4.13
CA LEU A 73 0.29 2.59 -4.95
C LEU A 73 0.63 2.92 -6.40
N THR A 74 0.03 3.97 -6.96
CA THR A 74 0.32 4.42 -8.32
C THR A 74 1.76 4.93 -8.43
N GLY A 75 2.21 5.73 -7.47
CA GLY A 75 3.59 6.21 -7.39
C GLY A 75 4.60 5.07 -7.31
N THR A 76 4.35 4.06 -6.46
CA THR A 76 5.19 2.86 -6.35
C THR A 76 5.22 2.08 -7.66
N ASN A 77 4.07 1.86 -8.30
CA ASN A 77 4.01 1.17 -9.59
C ASN A 77 4.72 1.97 -10.70
N MET A 78 4.65 3.30 -10.68
CA MET A 78 5.41 4.16 -11.60
C MET A 78 6.92 4.02 -11.38
N ALA A 79 7.38 3.97 -10.12
CA ALA A 79 8.78 3.73 -9.80
C ALA A 79 9.25 2.35 -10.33
N SER A 80 8.45 1.29 -10.12
CA SER A 80 8.74 -0.03 -10.70
C SER A 80 8.78 -0.02 -12.23
N ALA A 81 7.87 0.72 -12.87
CA ALA A 81 7.87 0.88 -14.32
C ALA A 81 9.10 1.64 -14.83
N ILE A 82 9.57 2.66 -14.10
CA ILE A 82 10.83 3.37 -14.39
C ILE A 82 12.02 2.42 -14.28
N LEU A 83 12.12 1.64 -13.20
CA LEU A 83 13.19 0.66 -13.02
C LEU A 83 13.20 -0.36 -14.18
N ALA A 84 12.03 -0.88 -14.58
CA ALA A 84 11.92 -1.76 -15.73
C ALA A 84 12.37 -1.08 -17.04
N GLY A 85 12.01 0.19 -17.23
CA GLY A 85 12.47 1.00 -18.36
C GLY A 85 13.99 1.24 -18.37
N LEU A 86 14.60 1.46 -17.20
CA LEU A 86 16.04 1.62 -17.03
C LEU A 86 16.79 0.32 -17.35
N VAL A 87 16.27 -0.84 -16.91
CA VAL A 87 16.80 -2.17 -17.27
C VAL A 87 16.66 -2.41 -18.77
N LYS A 88 15.51 -2.12 -19.38
CA LYS A 88 15.35 -2.21 -20.83
C LYS A 88 16.38 -1.34 -21.56
N ARG A 89 16.59 -0.12 -21.10
CA ARG A 89 17.56 0.80 -21.68
C ARG A 89 18.99 0.28 -21.56
N SER A 90 19.38 -0.31 -20.43
CA SER A 90 20.74 -0.85 -20.28
C SER A 90 21.02 -2.03 -21.22
N LEU A 91 19.98 -2.78 -21.61
CA LEU A 91 20.08 -3.90 -22.54
C LEU A 91 20.02 -3.50 -24.02
N THR A 92 19.30 -2.43 -24.34
CA THR A 92 18.97 -2.06 -25.74
C THR A 92 19.62 -0.76 -26.20
N ASP A 93 20.23 -0.01 -25.28
CA ASP A 93 20.72 1.35 -25.47
C ASP A 93 19.63 2.38 -25.89
N ALA A 94 18.36 1.97 -25.89
CA ALA A 94 17.22 2.79 -26.31
C ALA A 94 16.29 3.12 -25.13
N GLY A 95 15.81 4.36 -25.12
CA GLY A 95 14.79 4.85 -24.21
C GLY A 95 13.42 4.22 -24.47
N CYS A 96 12.45 4.53 -23.62
CA CYS A 96 11.09 4.04 -23.77
C CYS A 96 10.08 4.90 -22.99
N VAL A 97 8.81 4.71 -23.32
CA VAL A 97 7.69 5.23 -22.53
C VAL A 97 7.20 4.12 -21.60
N VAL A 98 7.07 4.44 -20.32
CA VAL A 98 6.55 3.57 -19.26
C VAL A 98 5.46 4.30 -18.49
N GLY A 99 4.66 3.60 -17.70
CA GLY A 99 3.61 4.26 -16.92
C GLY A 99 2.55 3.30 -16.41
N THR A 100 1.66 3.87 -15.59
CA THR A 100 0.46 3.21 -15.05
C THR A 100 -0.60 4.27 -14.77
N SER A 101 -1.81 3.85 -14.41
CA SER A 101 -2.85 4.74 -13.90
C SER A 101 -3.30 4.34 -12.49
N GLN A 102 -3.99 5.26 -11.80
CA GLN A 102 -4.66 4.95 -10.53
C GLN A 102 -5.59 3.76 -10.67
N THR A 103 -6.43 3.75 -11.71
CA THR A 103 -7.33 2.61 -11.99
C THR A 103 -6.55 1.32 -12.22
N GLN A 104 -5.51 1.33 -13.07
CA GLN A 104 -4.73 0.12 -13.33
C GLN A 104 -4.08 -0.43 -12.05
N SER A 105 -3.55 0.46 -11.23
CA SER A 105 -2.92 0.11 -9.94
C SER A 105 -3.94 -0.49 -8.96
N LEU A 106 -5.12 0.12 -8.84
CA LEU A 106 -6.18 -0.37 -7.94
C LEU A 106 -6.82 -1.68 -8.42
N LEU A 107 -6.92 -1.90 -9.74
CA LEU A 107 -7.36 -3.19 -10.27
C LEU A 107 -6.35 -4.30 -9.95
N TRP A 108 -5.05 -3.99 -10.00
CA TRP A 108 -4.00 -4.91 -9.59
C TRP A 108 -4.06 -5.25 -8.11
N MET A 109 -4.30 -4.26 -7.24
CA MET A 109 -4.51 -4.51 -5.81
C MET A 109 -5.73 -5.43 -5.54
N GLN A 110 -6.74 -5.37 -6.42
CA GLN A 110 -7.94 -6.19 -6.37
C GLN A 110 -7.86 -7.43 -7.29
N LEU A 111 -6.66 -7.90 -7.65
CA LEU A 111 -6.43 -8.90 -8.71
C LEU A 111 -7.38 -10.12 -8.65
N GLN A 112 -7.51 -10.74 -7.47
CA GLN A 112 -8.37 -11.90 -7.30
C GLN A 112 -9.85 -11.55 -7.51
N ALA A 113 -10.30 -10.44 -6.94
CA ALA A 113 -11.69 -10.01 -7.00
C ALA A 113 -12.11 -9.66 -8.43
N VAL A 114 -11.28 -8.86 -9.11
CA VAL A 114 -11.45 -8.52 -10.52
C VAL A 114 -11.44 -9.78 -11.39
N GLY A 115 -10.54 -10.74 -11.10
CA GLY A 115 -10.46 -12.02 -11.80
C GLY A 115 -11.74 -12.85 -11.66
N VAL A 116 -12.29 -12.98 -10.46
CA VAL A 116 -13.56 -13.70 -10.22
C VAL A 116 -14.71 -13.01 -10.97
N ALA A 117 -14.86 -11.70 -10.82
CA ALA A 117 -15.92 -10.95 -11.49
C ALA A 117 -15.84 -11.08 -13.03
N ALA A 118 -14.63 -11.04 -13.60
CA ALA A 118 -14.43 -11.13 -15.04
C ALA A 118 -14.69 -12.53 -15.63
N ASN A 119 -14.62 -13.60 -14.83
CA ASN A 119 -14.67 -14.98 -15.33
C ASN A 119 -15.88 -15.79 -14.88
N LEU A 120 -16.48 -15.45 -13.73
CA LEU A 120 -17.52 -16.28 -13.11
C LEU A 120 -18.92 -15.64 -13.14
N ASP A 121 -19.07 -14.42 -13.67
CA ASP A 121 -20.33 -13.62 -13.64
C ASP A 121 -20.95 -13.59 -12.23
N GLN A 122 -20.07 -13.56 -11.21
CA GLN A 122 -20.45 -13.57 -9.80
C GLN A 122 -20.18 -12.21 -9.20
N LYS A 123 -21.20 -11.69 -8.49
CA LYS A 123 -21.00 -10.58 -7.57
C LYS A 123 -20.23 -11.11 -6.36
N LEU A 124 -19.06 -10.53 -6.11
CA LEU A 124 -18.35 -10.80 -4.86
C LEU A 124 -19.10 -10.15 -3.71
N GLU A 125 -19.30 -10.94 -2.65
CA GLU A 125 -19.76 -10.39 -1.38
C GLU A 125 -18.67 -9.46 -0.82
N ARG A 126 -19.10 -8.35 -0.20
CA ARG A 126 -18.16 -7.45 0.48
C ARG A 126 -17.49 -8.22 1.62
N PHE A 127 -16.28 -7.79 1.96
CA PHE A 127 -15.58 -8.34 3.10
C PHE A 127 -16.37 -8.04 4.38
N ASP A 128 -16.90 -9.08 5.02
CA ASP A 128 -17.43 -9.01 6.37
C ASP A 128 -16.46 -9.72 7.32
N ALA A 129 -15.90 -8.96 8.25
CA ALA A 129 -14.93 -9.43 9.24
C ALA A 129 -15.47 -10.58 10.10
N ASN A 130 -16.80 -10.72 10.21
CA ASN A 130 -17.49 -11.77 10.95
C ASN A 130 -18.09 -12.87 10.07
N SER A 131 -18.14 -12.72 8.73
CA SER A 131 -18.69 -13.75 7.81
C SER A 131 -17.64 -14.70 7.25
N GLY A 132 -16.35 -14.43 7.48
CA GLY A 132 -15.27 -15.27 6.96
C GLY A 132 -15.47 -16.75 7.29
N SER A 133 -15.15 -17.63 6.33
CA SER A 133 -15.32 -19.08 6.46
C SER A 133 -14.46 -19.70 7.58
N ASN A 134 -13.41 -18.99 8.00
CA ASN A 134 -12.45 -19.44 9.00
C ASN A 134 -12.51 -18.58 10.27
N PRO A 135 -12.98 -19.11 11.42
CA PRO A 135 -13.06 -18.38 12.67
C PRO A 135 -11.71 -18.32 13.41
N LEU A 136 -10.62 -18.81 12.83
CA LEU A 136 -9.25 -18.63 13.31
C LEU A 136 -8.42 -17.75 12.35
N PHE A 137 -9.11 -17.05 11.44
CA PHE A 137 -8.53 -16.02 10.58
C PHE A 137 -9.42 -14.77 10.68
N GLY A 138 -9.04 -13.84 11.55
CA GLY A 138 -9.87 -12.67 11.86
C GLY A 138 -9.34 -11.82 13.00
N VAL A 139 -10.17 -10.87 13.43
CA VAL A 139 -9.83 -9.88 14.46
C VAL A 139 -10.78 -10.04 15.64
N TYR A 140 -10.23 -10.15 16.85
CA TYR A 140 -10.98 -10.40 18.08
C TYR A 140 -10.73 -9.31 19.11
N LYS A 141 -11.81 -8.88 19.79
CA LYS A 141 -11.70 -7.97 20.92
C LYS A 141 -11.10 -8.72 22.11
N THR A 142 -10.17 -8.08 22.79
CA THR A 142 -9.56 -8.57 24.04
C THR A 142 -10.05 -7.73 25.21
N SER A 143 -9.52 -7.92 26.43
CA SER A 143 -9.94 -7.13 27.58
C SER A 143 -9.54 -5.64 27.47
N ASP A 144 -8.48 -5.33 26.72
CA ASP A 144 -7.86 -4.00 26.65
C ASP A 144 -7.61 -3.49 25.22
N GLY A 145 -7.97 -4.26 24.19
CA GLY A 145 -7.71 -3.89 22.80
C GLY A 145 -8.27 -4.90 21.81
N TRP A 146 -7.47 -5.17 20.76
CA TRP A 146 -7.83 -6.04 19.66
C TRP A 146 -6.62 -6.86 19.22
N ILE A 147 -6.87 -8.08 18.77
CA ILE A 147 -5.85 -9.00 18.29
C ILE A 147 -6.26 -9.61 16.96
N ALA A 148 -5.34 -9.60 15.99
CA ALA A 148 -5.49 -10.28 14.72
C ALA A 148 -4.86 -11.67 14.80
N ILE A 149 -5.57 -12.69 14.33
CA ILE A 149 -5.14 -14.08 14.30
C ILE A 149 -5.23 -14.58 12.86
N ALA A 150 -4.20 -15.28 12.39
CA ALA A 150 -4.19 -15.93 11.09
C ALA A 150 -3.73 -17.39 11.20
N ALA A 151 -4.69 -18.31 11.28
CA ALA A 151 -4.45 -19.75 11.19
C ALA A 151 -5.05 -20.30 9.89
N LEU A 152 -4.20 -20.80 9.01
CA LEU A 152 -4.60 -21.31 7.69
C LEU A 152 -4.36 -22.82 7.54
N GLN A 153 -3.66 -23.43 8.49
CA GLN A 153 -3.24 -24.83 8.42
C GLN A 153 -3.84 -25.65 9.56
N ALA A 154 -4.22 -26.89 9.27
CA ALA A 154 -4.95 -27.75 10.22
C ALA A 154 -4.22 -27.97 11.55
N HIS A 155 -2.88 -28.03 11.52
CA HIS A 155 -2.07 -28.24 12.72
C HIS A 155 -2.12 -27.05 13.71
N GLN A 156 -2.55 -25.87 13.28
CA GLN A 156 -2.58 -24.66 14.10
C GLN A 156 -3.79 -24.62 15.05
N SER A 157 -4.92 -25.22 14.68
CA SER A 157 -6.14 -25.25 15.49
C SER A 157 -5.94 -25.83 16.90
N PRO A 158 -5.32 -27.02 17.09
CA PRO A 158 -5.07 -27.54 18.43
C PRO A 158 -4.06 -26.70 19.22
N LEU A 159 -3.06 -26.12 18.55
CA LEU A 159 -2.08 -25.24 19.19
C LEU A 159 -2.74 -23.96 19.74
N ILE A 160 -3.69 -23.39 18.98
CA ILE A 160 -4.48 -22.24 19.46
C ILE A 160 -5.33 -22.66 20.64
N ALA A 161 -6.05 -23.78 20.54
CA ALA A 161 -6.89 -24.28 21.64
C ALA A 161 -6.08 -24.47 22.92
N GLU A 162 -4.87 -25.01 22.84
CA GLU A 162 -3.95 -25.12 23.97
C GLU A 162 -3.51 -23.75 24.49
N ALA A 163 -2.97 -22.89 23.63
CA ALA A 163 -2.41 -21.59 24.00
C ALA A 163 -3.43 -20.65 24.63
N VAL A 164 -4.71 -20.77 24.25
CA VAL A 164 -5.78 -19.96 24.82
C VAL A 164 -6.51 -20.66 25.98
N GLY A 165 -6.14 -21.89 26.35
CA GLY A 165 -6.77 -22.62 27.45
C GLY A 165 -8.16 -23.20 27.12
N LEU A 166 -8.44 -23.44 25.84
CA LEU A 166 -9.66 -24.06 25.31
C LEU A 166 -9.40 -25.48 24.78
N ILE A 167 -8.37 -26.18 25.27
CA ILE A 167 -8.00 -27.53 24.81
C ILE A 167 -9.15 -28.54 24.88
N GLU A 168 -10.06 -28.36 25.84
CA GLU A 168 -11.23 -29.21 26.02
C GLU A 168 -12.20 -29.14 24.82
N LEU A 169 -12.18 -28.06 24.03
CA LEU A 169 -12.98 -27.97 22.79
C LEU A 169 -12.59 -29.04 21.77
N LEU A 170 -11.35 -29.54 21.79
CA LEU A 170 -10.91 -30.60 20.89
C LEU A 170 -11.59 -31.96 21.17
N LYS A 171 -12.28 -32.10 22.30
CA LYS A 171 -13.10 -33.28 22.64
C LYS A 171 -14.55 -33.15 22.14
N ASP A 172 -14.98 -31.96 21.76
CA ASP A 172 -16.28 -31.72 21.14
C ASP A 172 -16.20 -32.11 19.65
N GLU A 173 -17.08 -32.99 19.19
CA GLU A 173 -17.13 -33.45 17.80
C GLU A 173 -17.26 -32.29 16.80
N ARG A 174 -17.79 -31.13 17.23
CA ARG A 174 -17.90 -29.93 16.41
C ARG A 174 -16.56 -29.23 16.16
N PHE A 175 -15.56 -29.45 17.00
CA PHE A 175 -14.28 -28.71 16.97
C PHE A 175 -13.04 -29.61 17.04
N GLN A 176 -13.21 -30.92 16.85
CA GLN A 176 -12.14 -31.91 16.96
C GLN A 176 -11.03 -31.68 15.92
N THR A 177 -11.40 -31.37 14.68
CA THR A 177 -10.46 -31.05 13.61
C THR A 177 -10.65 -29.63 13.10
N PHE A 178 -9.65 -29.11 12.39
CA PHE A 178 -9.76 -27.81 11.74
C PHE A 178 -10.93 -27.76 10.74
N ALA A 179 -11.20 -28.85 10.00
CA ALA A 179 -12.34 -28.92 9.10
C ALA A 179 -13.68 -28.81 9.87
N ASP A 180 -13.77 -29.42 11.04
CA ASP A 180 -14.96 -29.32 11.90
C ASP A 180 -15.13 -27.88 12.42
N VAL A 181 -14.04 -27.21 12.82
CA VAL A 181 -14.06 -25.79 13.20
C VAL A 181 -14.55 -24.90 12.07
N LEU A 182 -14.12 -25.13 10.82
CA LEU A 182 -14.60 -24.38 9.65
C LEU A 182 -16.09 -24.65 9.36
N HIS A 183 -16.51 -25.91 9.49
CA HIS A 183 -17.90 -26.32 9.29
C HIS A 183 -18.82 -25.71 10.36
N ASN A 184 -18.39 -25.71 11.63
CA ASN A 184 -19.12 -25.22 12.79
C ASN A 184 -18.68 -23.81 13.22
N ARG A 185 -18.22 -22.98 12.27
CA ARG A 185 -17.58 -21.69 12.54
C ARG A 185 -18.39 -20.73 13.41
N ASP A 186 -19.70 -20.71 13.25
CA ASP A 186 -20.57 -19.81 14.01
C ASP A 186 -20.65 -20.26 15.48
N SER A 187 -20.87 -21.56 15.72
CA SER A 187 -20.82 -22.14 17.07
C SER A 187 -19.44 -22.00 17.72
N PHE A 188 -18.36 -22.09 16.94
CA PHE A 188 -17.02 -21.84 17.46
C PHE A 188 -16.86 -20.37 17.88
N ARG A 189 -17.32 -19.42 17.04
CA ARG A 189 -17.26 -17.98 17.34
C ARG A 189 -18.05 -17.59 18.59
N GLU A 190 -19.19 -18.22 18.85
CA GLU A 190 -20.00 -18.00 20.06
C GLU A 190 -19.20 -18.27 21.35
N ILE A 191 -18.27 -19.23 21.31
CA ILE A 191 -17.41 -19.58 22.44
C ILE A 191 -16.12 -18.75 22.43
N PHE A 192 -15.46 -18.69 21.27
CA PHE A 192 -14.14 -18.10 21.13
C PHE A 192 -14.14 -16.59 21.33
N THR A 193 -15.14 -15.88 20.80
CA THR A 193 -15.22 -14.41 20.87
C THR A 193 -15.32 -13.86 22.29
N PRO A 194 -16.23 -14.35 23.18
CA PRO A 194 -16.22 -13.91 24.58
C PRO A 194 -14.97 -14.39 25.33
N HIS A 195 -14.43 -15.56 24.99
CA HIS A 195 -13.20 -16.07 25.62
C HIS A 195 -12.00 -15.15 25.39
N MET A 196 -11.84 -14.62 24.18
CA MET A 196 -10.76 -13.67 23.86
C MET A 196 -10.84 -12.39 24.72
N GLN A 197 -12.01 -12.01 25.24
CA GLN A 197 -12.16 -10.85 26.11
C GLN A 197 -11.75 -11.09 27.57
N THR A 198 -11.43 -12.32 27.95
CA THR A 198 -11.07 -12.68 29.34
C THR A 198 -9.63 -12.34 29.72
N ASN A 199 -8.80 -11.95 28.74
CA ASN A 199 -7.40 -11.61 28.96
C ASN A 199 -6.91 -10.46 28.08
N THR A 200 -5.74 -9.94 28.41
CA THR A 200 -5.12 -8.80 27.72
C THR A 200 -4.60 -9.20 26.35
N THR A 201 -4.54 -8.22 25.45
CA THR A 201 -3.93 -8.35 24.13
C THR A 201 -2.51 -8.89 24.23
N GLN A 202 -1.74 -8.38 25.18
CA GLN A 202 -0.34 -8.78 25.37
C GLN A 202 -0.19 -10.25 25.78
N ASN A 203 -1.06 -10.75 26.66
CA ASN A 203 -1.01 -12.15 27.08
C ASN A 203 -1.37 -13.09 25.95
N TRP A 204 -2.45 -12.80 25.22
CA TRP A 204 -2.83 -13.58 24.03
C TRP A 204 -1.74 -13.56 22.97
N TRP A 205 -1.17 -12.38 22.70
CA TRP A 205 -0.08 -12.24 21.72
C TRP A 205 1.12 -13.09 22.11
N ARG A 206 1.55 -13.05 23.38
CA ARG A 206 2.66 -13.87 23.87
C ARG A 206 2.37 -15.37 23.72
N TRP A 207 1.26 -15.86 24.26
CA TRP A 207 0.97 -17.30 24.31
C TRP A 207 0.81 -17.90 22.92
N MET A 208 0.08 -17.23 22.02
CA MET A 208 -0.09 -17.72 20.65
C MET A 208 1.22 -17.64 19.84
N ARG A 209 2.06 -16.62 20.07
CA ARG A 209 3.36 -16.52 19.40
C ARG A 209 4.34 -17.60 19.85
N GLU A 210 4.33 -17.98 21.12
CA GLU A 210 5.18 -19.05 21.68
C GLU A 210 4.94 -20.41 21.01
N VAL A 211 3.72 -20.66 20.54
CA VAL A 211 3.35 -21.90 19.81
C VAL A 211 3.36 -21.73 18.28
N GLY A 212 3.91 -20.62 17.76
CA GLY A 212 4.14 -20.42 16.32
C GLY A 212 2.91 -19.96 15.52
N ILE A 213 1.86 -19.46 16.17
CA ILE A 213 0.69 -18.90 15.48
C ILE A 213 1.03 -17.51 14.93
N TRP A 214 0.51 -17.19 13.75
CA TRP A 214 0.59 -15.83 13.21
C TRP A 214 -0.44 -14.97 13.92
N VAL A 215 0.06 -14.12 14.81
CA VAL A 215 -0.76 -13.29 15.70
C VAL A 215 -0.11 -11.93 15.89
N SER A 216 -0.94 -10.88 15.94
CA SER A 216 -0.48 -9.51 16.23
C SER A 216 -1.54 -8.73 17.00
N PRO A 217 -1.16 -7.86 17.94
CA PRO A 217 -2.01 -6.76 18.37
C PRO A 217 -2.44 -5.92 17.17
N VAL A 218 -3.66 -5.39 17.21
CA VAL A 218 -4.08 -4.32 16.29
C VAL A 218 -3.68 -3.00 16.93
N ASN A 219 -2.56 -2.43 16.46
CA ASN A 219 -2.00 -1.21 17.02
C ASN A 219 -2.78 0.03 16.63
N GLN A 220 -2.78 1.03 17.50
CA GLN A 220 -3.15 2.40 17.15
C GLN A 220 -1.93 3.13 16.57
N LEU A 221 -2.15 4.13 15.71
CA LEU A 221 -1.06 4.79 14.96
C LEU A 221 -0.09 5.52 15.90
N GLU A 222 -0.61 6.13 16.96
CA GLU A 222 0.15 6.82 18.00
C GLU A 222 1.15 5.90 18.73
N ASP A 223 0.80 4.63 18.90
CA ASP A 223 1.67 3.65 19.57
C ASP A 223 2.85 3.23 18.70
N LEU A 224 2.72 3.35 17.37
CA LEU A 224 3.76 2.95 16.42
C LEU A 224 5.01 3.83 16.52
N ALA A 225 4.84 5.11 16.89
CA ALA A 225 5.95 6.05 17.05
C ALA A 225 6.94 5.65 18.16
N MET A 226 6.47 4.87 19.14
CA MET A 226 7.26 4.41 20.27
C MET A 226 7.51 2.89 20.23
N ASN A 227 7.12 2.23 19.15
CA ASN A 227 7.24 0.78 19.03
C ASN A 227 8.71 0.38 18.80
N GLN A 228 9.25 -0.42 19.73
CA GLN A 228 10.66 -0.80 19.71
C GLN A 228 11.07 -1.51 18.41
N SER A 229 10.26 -2.44 17.88
CA SER A 229 10.57 -3.12 16.63
C SER A 229 10.59 -2.16 15.43
N ILE A 230 9.72 -1.15 15.41
CA ILE A 230 9.70 -0.12 14.35
C ILE A 230 10.96 0.74 14.42
N LEU A 231 11.33 1.18 15.63
CA LEU A 231 12.51 2.03 15.85
C LEU A 231 13.82 1.28 15.57
N GLU A 232 13.94 0.01 15.99
CA GLU A 232 15.12 -0.82 15.76
C GLU A 232 15.38 -1.11 14.27
N ASN A 233 14.33 -1.11 13.44
CA ASN A 233 14.46 -1.30 12.00
C ASN A 233 14.51 0.03 11.22
N GLU A 234 14.65 1.17 11.91
CA GLU A 234 14.67 2.51 11.30
C GLU A 234 13.46 2.76 10.36
N TYR A 235 12.30 2.15 10.64
CA TYR A 235 11.08 2.39 9.88
C TYR A 235 10.43 3.74 10.19
N LEU A 236 10.96 4.45 11.19
CA LEU A 236 10.78 5.87 11.43
C LEU A 236 12.17 6.48 11.62
N VAL A 237 12.48 7.50 10.81
CA VAL A 237 13.75 8.23 10.87
C VAL A 237 13.51 9.70 11.12
N THR A 238 14.50 10.37 11.70
CA THR A 238 14.52 11.83 11.82
C THR A 238 15.24 12.42 10.60
N PHE A 239 14.54 13.26 9.85
CA PHE A 239 15.08 14.03 8.71
C PHE A 239 15.86 15.25 9.20
N ASP A 240 16.60 15.89 8.29
CA ASP A 240 17.50 17.01 8.62
C ASP A 240 16.79 18.24 9.23
N ASP A 241 15.49 18.42 8.97
CA ASP A 241 14.64 19.46 9.59
C ASP A 241 14.07 19.06 10.96
N GLY A 242 14.40 17.87 11.45
CA GLY A 242 13.90 17.32 12.71
C GLY A 242 12.52 16.66 12.60
N PHE A 243 11.89 16.62 11.41
CA PHE A 243 10.68 15.85 11.19
C PHE A 243 10.98 14.36 11.37
N MET A 244 10.11 13.64 12.08
CA MET A 244 10.21 12.19 12.21
C MET A 244 9.12 11.52 11.37
N GLY A 245 9.52 10.64 10.46
CA GLY A 245 8.59 9.99 9.55
C GLY A 245 9.16 8.74 8.89
N PRO A 246 8.33 8.02 8.11
CA PRO A 246 8.77 6.83 7.41
C PRO A 246 9.75 7.20 6.28
N PRO A 247 10.91 6.51 6.18
CA PRO A 247 11.80 6.66 5.03
C PRO A 247 11.24 5.89 3.82
N THR A 248 12.07 5.77 2.78
CA THR A 248 11.77 4.88 1.64
C THR A 248 11.57 3.44 2.15
N PRO A 249 10.51 2.71 1.75
CA PRO A 249 10.12 1.45 2.39
C PRO A 249 10.90 0.23 1.86
N PHE A 250 12.22 0.36 1.72
CA PHE A 250 13.12 -0.72 1.33
C PHE A 250 14.58 -0.37 1.65
N ASP A 251 15.38 -1.41 1.84
CA ASP A 251 16.83 -1.29 2.03
C ASP A 251 17.57 -1.65 0.74
N VAL A 252 18.67 -0.95 0.49
CA VAL A 252 19.67 -1.31 -0.52
C VAL A 252 21.02 -1.37 0.18
N ASP A 253 21.72 -2.49 0.07
CA ASP A 253 23.02 -2.68 0.71
C ASP A 253 24.00 -1.55 0.35
N GLY A 254 24.55 -0.90 1.38
CA GLY A 254 25.44 0.25 1.26
C GLY A 254 24.77 1.59 0.90
N TYR A 255 23.44 1.69 0.91
CA TYR A 255 22.70 2.93 0.66
C TYR A 255 21.82 3.30 1.85
N GLU A 256 22.13 4.42 2.50
CA GLU A 256 21.44 4.89 3.72
C GLU A 256 20.17 5.73 3.43
N GLY A 257 19.79 5.89 2.16
CA GLY A 257 18.66 6.74 1.78
C GLY A 257 18.98 8.24 1.83
N SER A 258 18.08 9.06 1.27
CA SER A 258 18.11 10.50 1.50
C SER A 258 17.42 10.84 2.82
N ARG A 259 18.09 11.59 3.69
CA ARG A 259 17.54 12.17 4.92
C ARG A 259 17.35 13.69 4.84
N GLY A 260 17.61 14.26 3.66
CA GLY A 260 17.46 15.68 3.40
C GLY A 260 16.02 16.17 3.49
N SER A 261 15.86 17.42 3.89
CA SER A 261 14.56 18.09 3.95
C SER A 261 14.00 18.38 2.56
N ALA A 262 12.67 18.58 2.48
CA ALA A 262 12.05 19.02 1.25
C ALA A 262 12.57 20.42 0.85
N ALA A 263 12.91 20.58 -0.43
CA ALA A 263 13.36 21.85 -0.97
C ALA A 263 12.26 22.92 -0.85
N ASN A 264 12.66 24.14 -0.47
CA ASN A 264 11.82 25.32 -0.57
C ASN A 264 11.53 25.66 -2.03
N TYR A 265 10.50 26.47 -2.23
CA TYR A 265 10.13 26.94 -3.56
C TYR A 265 11.30 27.67 -4.23
N GLY A 266 11.81 27.11 -5.32
CA GLY A 266 12.90 27.69 -6.11
C GLY A 266 14.30 27.54 -5.51
N GLU A 267 14.47 26.79 -4.42
CA GLU A 267 15.74 26.68 -3.67
C GLU A 267 16.96 26.36 -4.56
N HIS A 268 16.82 25.37 -5.45
CA HIS A 268 17.91 24.89 -6.31
C HIS A 268 17.90 25.53 -7.72
N THR A 269 17.16 26.62 -7.95
CA THR A 269 17.00 27.19 -9.30
C THR A 269 18.33 27.67 -9.89
N ASP A 270 19.10 28.48 -9.15
CA ASP A 270 20.37 29.00 -9.65
C ASP A 270 21.43 27.89 -9.77
N GLU A 271 21.48 26.97 -8.81
CA GLU A 271 22.37 25.80 -8.82
C GLU A 271 22.18 24.97 -10.10
N ILE A 272 20.95 24.58 -10.42
CA ILE A 272 20.66 23.78 -11.62
C ILE A 272 20.99 24.56 -12.91
N LEU A 273 20.70 25.87 -12.97
CA LEU A 273 21.01 26.68 -14.15
C LEU A 273 22.52 26.87 -14.33
N GLU A 274 23.28 26.96 -13.23
CA GLU A 274 24.74 26.97 -13.25
C GLU A 274 25.32 25.65 -13.75
N GLU A 275 24.79 24.51 -13.31
CA GLU A 275 25.18 23.19 -13.82
C GLU A 275 24.92 23.04 -15.32
N LEU A 276 23.86 23.70 -15.82
CA LEU A 276 23.53 23.77 -17.25
C LEU A 276 24.40 24.77 -18.03
N GLY A 277 25.29 25.50 -17.36
CA GLY A 277 26.26 26.41 -17.97
C GLY A 277 25.72 27.82 -18.23
N LEU A 278 24.58 28.21 -17.65
CA LEU A 278 24.06 29.57 -17.79
C LEU A 278 24.87 30.53 -16.92
N THR A 279 25.24 31.66 -17.51
CA THR A 279 25.90 32.78 -16.83
C THR A 279 24.96 33.52 -15.88
N GLU A 280 25.54 34.30 -14.96
CA GLU A 280 24.77 35.15 -14.04
C GLU A 280 23.83 36.11 -14.79
N ASP A 281 24.30 36.73 -15.88
CA ASP A 281 23.50 37.62 -16.73
C ASP A 281 22.32 36.90 -17.40
N GLU A 282 22.51 35.67 -17.87
CA GLU A 282 21.43 34.86 -18.45
C GLU A 282 20.38 34.49 -17.40
N ARG A 283 20.80 34.10 -16.19
CA ARG A 283 19.90 33.81 -15.08
C ARG A 283 19.12 35.06 -14.65
N LEU A 284 19.78 36.23 -14.58
CA LEU A 284 19.12 37.49 -14.29
C LEU A 284 18.05 37.84 -15.34
N ASN A 285 18.36 37.65 -16.62
CA ASN A 285 17.39 37.87 -17.70
C ASN A 285 16.17 36.93 -17.59
N LEU A 286 16.37 35.67 -17.20
CA LEU A 286 15.26 34.73 -16.94
C LEU A 286 14.36 35.22 -15.80
N ARG A 287 14.94 35.74 -14.71
CA ARG A 287 14.18 36.34 -13.59
C ARG A 287 13.39 37.57 -14.03
N ILE A 288 14.02 38.49 -14.76
CA ILE A 288 13.37 39.70 -15.28
C ILE A 288 12.19 39.34 -16.21
N SER A 289 12.33 38.28 -17.00
CA SER A 289 11.26 37.81 -17.89
C SER A 289 10.12 37.08 -17.17
N GLY A 290 10.28 36.75 -15.90
CA GLY A 290 9.34 35.93 -15.12
C GLY A 290 9.35 34.45 -15.49
N ALA A 291 10.39 33.97 -16.19
CA ALA A 291 10.56 32.56 -16.53
C ALA A 291 10.97 31.73 -15.30
N ILE A 292 11.72 32.34 -14.38
CA ILE A 292 12.11 31.79 -13.08
C ILE A 292 11.86 32.85 -11.99
N TRP A 293 11.75 32.40 -10.73
CA TRP A 293 11.47 33.24 -9.56
C TRP A 293 12.75 33.66 -8.88
#